data_AF-A0A3B9BQJ4-F1
#
_entry.id   AF-A0A3B9BQJ4-F1
#
_cell.length_a   1.000
_cell.length_b   1.000
_cell.length_c   1.000
_cell.angle_alpha   90.00
_cell.angle_beta   90.00
_cell.angle_gamma   90.00
#
_symmetry.space_group_name_H-M   'P 1'
#
loop_
_entity.id
_entity.type
_entity.pdbx_description
1 polymer ?
#
loop_
_entity_poly.entity_id
_entity_poly.type
_entity_poly.pdbx_seq_one_letter_code
_entity_poly.pdbx_strand_id
1 'polypeptide(L)' 'IFIMLIVGFIVVGAALVVEVSYQPPYWVHAVIWLPLILILSLGLLRPFKAILIAIQFQRKAREGRLQD' A
#
# COMPACT_ATOMS: atom_id res chain seq x y z
N ILE A 1 -6.15 5.02 -3.99
CA ILE A 1 -5.59 4.61 -5.30
C ILE A 1 -4.07 4.71 -5.31
N PHE A 2 -3.47 5.87 -5.00
CA PHE A 2 -2.00 6.05 -4.99
C PHE A 2 -1.23 5.03 -4.16
N ILE A 3 -1.73 4.71 -2.96
CA ILE A 3 -1.19 3.67 -2.08
C ILE A 3 -1.13 2.30 -2.76
N MET A 4 -2.18 1.94 -3.51
CA MET A 4 -2.24 0.64 -4.18
C MET A 4 -1.26 0.54 -5.34
N LEU A 5 -0.84 1.66 -5.95
CA LEU A 5 0.23 1.67 -6.95
C LEU A 5 1.59 1.36 -6.32
N ILE A 6 1.89 1.93 -5.16
CA ILE A 6 3.14 1.67 -4.43
C ILE A 6 3.17 0.21 -3.96
N VAL A 7 2.08 -0.27 -3.37
CA VAL A 7 1.96 -1.67 -2.94
C VAL A 7 2.11 -2.59 -4.15
N GLY A 8 1.39 -2.32 -5.23
CA GLY A 8 1.47 -3.11 -6.46
C GLY A 8 2.89 -3.16 -7.03
N PHE A 9 3.60 -2.03 -7.05
CA PHE A 9 4.99 -1.98 -7.54
C PHE A 9 5.93 -2.85 -6.69
N ILE A 10 5.85 -2.74 -5.36
CA ILE A 10 6.68 -3.52 -4.43
C ILE A 10 6.36 -5.02 -4.58
N VAL A 11 5.07 -5.35 -4.60
CA VAL A 11 4.57 -6.72 -4.71
C VAL A 11 5.01 -7.34 -6.03
N VAL A 12 4.75 -6.68 -7.16
CA VAL A 12 5.09 -7.20 -8.49
C VAL A 12 6.60 -7.33 -8.68
N GLY A 13 7.39 -6.35 -8.21
CA GLY A 13 8.84 -6.41 -8.27
C GLY A 13 9.41 -7.60 -7.49
N ALA A 14 8.92 -7.82 -6.27
CA ALA A 14 9.34 -8.96 -5.47
C ALA A 14 8.80 -10.30 -6.02
N ALA A 15 7.60 -10.32 -6.64
CA ALA A 15 7.04 -11.51 -7.29
C ALA A 15 7.88 -11.95 -8.47
N LEU A 16 8.30 -10.99 -9.30
CA LEU A 16 9.16 -11.23 -10.45
C LEU A 16 10.53 -11.80 -10.01
N VAL A 17 11.15 -11.23 -8.97
CA VAL A 17 12.44 -11.72 -8.45
C VAL A 17 12.33 -13.16 -7.94
N VAL A 18 11.26 -13.47 -7.21
CA VAL A 18 11.00 -14.81 -6.68
C VAL A 18 10.75 -15.82 -7.80
N GLU A 19 9.98 -15.43 -8.82
CA GLU A 19 9.68 -16.29 -9.97
C GLU A 19 10.93 -16.60 -10.80
N VAL A 20 11.76 -15.58 -11.07
CA VAL A 20 13.00 -15.72 -11.83
C VAL A 20 14.06 -16.53 -11.08
N SER A 21 14.17 -16.37 -9.76
CA SER A 21 15.25 -16.99 -8.98
C SER A 21 14.96 -18.41 -8.50
N TYR A 22 13.69 -18.71 -8.18
CA TYR A 22 13.35 -19.96 -7.48
C TYR A 22 12.44 -20.90 -8.28
N GLN A 23 11.86 -20.46 -9.41
CA GLN A 23 10.84 -21.23 -10.16
C GLN A 23 9.86 -21.98 -9.24
N PRO A 24 9.29 -21.32 -8.21
CA PRO A 24 8.50 -22.04 -7.22
C PRO A 24 7.21 -22.58 -7.86
N PRO A 25 6.70 -23.73 -7.37
CA PRO A 25 5.41 -24.25 -7.79
C PRO A 25 4.32 -23.18 -7.65
N TYR A 26 3.43 -23.04 -8.65
CA TYR A 26 2.40 -22.00 -8.71
C TYR A 26 1.52 -21.91 -7.45
N TRP A 27 1.31 -23.04 -6.77
CA TRP A 27 0.51 -23.09 -5.54
C TRP A 27 1.21 -22.42 -4.35
N VAL A 28 2.53 -22.63 -4.21
CA VAL A 28 3.35 -21.97 -3.17
C VAL A 28 3.43 -20.48 -3.44
N HIS A 29 3.58 -20.10 -4.72
CA HIS A 29 3.54 -18.71 -5.13
C HIS A 29 2.23 -18.05 -4.70
N ALA A 30 1.07 -18.63 -5.05
CA ALA A 30 -0.24 -18.08 -4.69
C ALA A 30 -0.43 -17.97 -3.16
N VAL A 31 -0.04 -19.00 -2.39
CA VAL A 31 -0.18 -19.02 -0.92
C VAL A 31 0.70 -18.01 -0.21
N ILE A 32 1.86 -17.64 -0.75
CA ILE A 32 2.73 -16.60 -0.17
C ILE A 32 2.23 -15.21 -0.57
N TRP A 33 1.87 -15.01 -1.83
CA TRP A 33 1.51 -13.70 -2.37
C TRP A 33 0.16 -13.21 -1.87
N LEU A 34 -0.86 -14.07 -1.76
CA LEU A 34 -2.18 -13.70 -1.24
C LEU A 34 -2.13 -13.03 0.15
N PRO A 35 -1.57 -13.67 1.19
CA PRO A 35 -1.49 -13.07 2.52
C PRO A 35 -0.54 -11.86 2.52
N LEU A 36 0.56 -11.89 1.76
CA LEU A 36 1.49 -10.77 1.68
C LEU A 36 0.80 -9.51 1.12
N ILE A 37 0.04 -9.64 0.03
CA ILE A 37 -0.75 -8.56 -0.56
C ILE A 37 -1.80 -8.05 0.43
N LEU A 38 -2.49 -8.95 1.13
CA LEU A 38 -3.48 -8.61 2.15
C LEU A 38 -2.85 -7.79 3.29
N ILE A 39 -1.73 -8.25 3.83
CA ILE A 39 -1.01 -7.59 4.92
C ILE A 39 -0.48 -6.24 4.46
N LEU A 40 0.14 -6.14 3.27
CA LEU A 40 0.63 -4.86 2.74
C LEU A 40 -0.53 -3.88 2.51
N SER A 41 -1.66 -4.34 1.97
CA SER A 41 -2.81 -3.50 1.68
C SER A 41 -3.47 -2.96 2.96
N LEU A 42 -3.68 -3.83 3.95
CA LEU A 42 -4.23 -3.45 5.26
C LEU A 42 -3.23 -2.64 6.09
N GLY A 43 -1.95 -2.99 6.00
CA GLY A 43 -0.84 -2.33 6.67
C GLY A 43 -0.65 -0.90 6.21
N LEU A 44 -0.74 -0.62 4.90
CA LEU A 44 -0.59 0.73 4.36
C LEU A 44 -1.83 1.63 4.53
N LEU A 45 -3.00 1.07 4.79
CA LEU A 45 -4.20 1.85 5.13
C LEU A 45 -4.03 2.66 6.43
N ARG A 46 -3.33 2.09 7.43
CA ARG A 46 -3.05 2.76 8.71
C ARG A 46 -2.14 4.00 8.59
N PRO A 47 -0.92 3.94 8.00
CA PRO A 47 -0.03 5.08 7.90
C PRO A 47 -0.61 6.17 7.00
N PHE A 48 -1.40 5.83 5.98
CA PHE A 48 -1.97 6.85 5.10
C PHE A 48 -2.97 7.77 5.82
N LYS A 49 -3.84 7.20 6.68
CA LYS A 49 -4.70 8.01 7.55
C LYS A 49 -3.88 8.90 8.49
N ALA A 50 -2.81 8.36 9.07
CA ALA A 50 -1.92 9.11 9.96
C ALA A 50 -1.20 10.26 9.24
N ILE A 51 -0.68 10.02 8.03
CA ILE A 51 -0.02 11.03 7.20
C ILE A 51 -0.99 12.14 6.80
N LEU A 52 -2.21 11.79 6.40
CA LEU A 52 -3.22 12.80 6.09
C LEU A 52 -3.52 13.69 7.30
N ILE A 53 -3.73 13.09 8.48
CA ILE A 53 -3.97 13.85 9.72
C ILE A 53 -2.76 14.73 10.06
N ALA A 54 -1.54 14.21 9.94
CA ALA A 54 -0.32 14.97 10.18
C ALA A 54 -0.15 16.14 9.20
N ILE A 55 -0.50 15.96 7.93
CA ILE A 55 -0.50 17.03 6.93
C ILE A 55 -1.56 18.09 7.27
N GLN A 56 -2.78 17.68 7.66
CA GLN A 56 -3.83 18.62 8.08
C GLN A 56 -3.40 19.43 9.32
N PHE A 57 -2.72 18.78 10.27
CA PHE A 57 -2.23 19.40 11.50
C PHE A 57 -1.09 20.38 11.23
N GLN A 58 -0.13 20.00 10.39
CA GLN A 58 0.98 20.88 9.99
C GLN A 58 0.51 22.06 9.13
N ARG A 59 -0.44 21.83 8.22
CA ARG A 59 -0.91 22.86 7.29
C ARG A 59 -2.01 23.75 7.87
N LYS A 60 -2.40 23.57 9.14
CA LYS A 60 -3.49 24.28 9.84
C LYS A 60 -4.67 24.54 8.89
N ALA A 61 -5.17 23.49 8.25
CA ALA A 61 -6.30 23.61 7.36
C ALA A 61 -7.51 24.06 8.17
N ARG A 62 -7.75 25.37 8.18
CA ARG A 62 -8.98 25.95 8.70
C ARG A 62 -10.13 25.42 7.84
N GLU A 63 -11.25 25.12 8.47
CA GLU A 63 -12.51 24.86 7.75
C GLU A 63 -12.70 25.97 6.71
N GLY A 64 -12.89 25.58 5.45
CA GLY A 64 -13.24 26.51 4.39
C GLY A 64 -14.59 27.11 4.74
N ARG A 65 -14.58 28.28 5.39
CA ARG A 65 -15.79 29.09 5.55
C ARG A 65 -16.15 29.58 4.16
N LEU A 66 -17.20 28.98 3.60
CA LEU A 66 -17.97 29.62 2.55
C LEU A 66 -18.55 30.87 3.21
N GLN A 67 -18.03 32.06 2.84
CA GLN A 67 -18.69 33.31 3.17
C GLN A 67 -19.96 33.35 2.34
N ASP A 68 -21.09 33.35 3.03
CA ASP A 68 -22.43 33.56 2.47
C ASP A 68 -22.52 34.89 1.69
#